data_AF-A0A519ZUP9-F1
#
_entry.id   AF-A0A519ZUP9-F1
#
_cell.length_a   1.000
_cell.length_b   1.000
_cell.length_c   1.000
_cell.angle_alpha   90.00
_cell.angle_beta   90.00
_cell.angle_gamma   90.00
#
_symmetry.space_group_name_H-M   'P 1'
#
loop_
_entity.id
_entity.type
_entity.pdbx_description
1 polymer ?
#
loop_
_entity_poly.entity_id
_entity_poly.type
_entity_poly.pdbx_seq_one_letter_code
_entity_poly.pdbx_strand_id
1 'polypeptide(L)'
;MINIKAPEDTSWLNSLRVIATISVILLHVTAPLLYKFTKFSGANWLTANFFDSLVRFCVPIFVMITGALLLPKNFKLNDYLKKRVAKIIYPFLFWITVYSLHILFFLKDGFDLPFLKMLTISESNNGNKTTYHFWYIYMIIIIYLLIPIIG
;
A
#
# COMPACT_ATOMS: atom_id res chain seq x y z
N MET A 1 -10.50 44.54 -7.15
CA MET A 1 -10.81 43.56 -6.08
C MET A 1 -10.04 42.28 -6.40
N ILE A 2 -8.91 42.04 -5.73
CA ILE A 2 -8.11 40.82 -5.92
C ILE A 2 -8.73 39.76 -5.02
N ASN A 3 -9.36 38.75 -5.61
CA ASN A 3 -9.92 37.62 -4.87
C ASN A 3 -8.76 36.69 -4.46
N ILE A 4 -8.13 36.97 -3.32
CA ILE A 4 -7.17 36.09 -2.69
C ILE A 4 -7.96 34.95 -2.08
N LYS A 5 -8.14 33.86 -2.83
CA LYS A 5 -8.68 32.60 -2.30
C LYS A 5 -7.71 32.15 -1.20
N ALA A 6 -8.16 32.18 0.06
CA ALA A 6 -7.36 31.71 1.18
C ALA A 6 -6.85 30.29 0.87
N PRO A 7 -5.58 29.96 1.19
CA PRO A 7 -5.11 28.60 1.02
C PRO A 7 -6.04 27.67 1.82
N GLU A 8 -6.62 26.66 1.16
CA GLU A 8 -7.35 25.62 1.87
C GLU A 8 -6.42 25.08 2.97
N ASP A 9 -6.84 25.19 4.22
CA ASP A 9 -6.07 24.66 5.34
C ASP A 9 -6.02 23.13 5.17
N THR A 10 -4.90 22.63 4.66
CA THR A 10 -4.63 21.21 4.45
C THR A 10 -3.90 20.59 5.64
N SER A 11 -3.75 21.33 6.76
CA SER A 11 -3.10 20.85 7.97
C SER A 11 -3.80 19.61 8.52
N TRP A 12 -5.15 19.59 8.51
CA TRP A 12 -5.93 18.43 8.95
C TRP A 12 -5.65 17.17 8.09
N LEU A 13 -5.42 17.32 6.78
CA LEU A 13 -5.04 16.21 5.91
C LEU A 13 -3.66 15.66 6.29
N ASN A 14 -2.73 16.53 6.68
CA ASN A 14 -1.41 16.11 7.12
C ASN A 14 -1.49 15.35 8.45
N SER A 15 -2.26 15.83 9.42
CA SER A 15 -2.52 15.12 10.67
C SER A 15 -3.13 13.73 10.42
N LEU A 16 -4.10 13.66 9.49
CA LEU A 16 -4.75 12.41 9.14
C LEU A 16 -3.77 11.40 8.48
N ARG A 17 -2.84 11.89 7.65
CA ARG A 17 -1.75 11.06 7.10
C ARG A 17 -0.81 10.53 8.17
N VAL A 18 -0.48 11.34 9.17
CA VAL A 18 0.38 10.92 10.29
C VAL A 18 -0.29 9.78 11.06
N ILE A 19 -1.56 9.96 11.43
CA ILE A 19 -2.34 8.92 12.13
C ILE A 19 -2.44 7.65 11.30
N ALA A 20 -2.75 7.77 10.00
CA ALA A 20 -2.82 6.62 9.11
C ALA A 20 -1.48 5.89 8.97
N THR A 21 -0.36 6.64 8.91
CA THR A 21 0.98 6.06 8.82
C THR A 21 1.34 5.26 10.07
N ILE A 22 1.08 5.81 11.26
CA ILE A 22 1.29 5.12 12.54
C ILE A 22 0.43 3.84 12.60
N SER A 23 -0.81 3.94 12.14
CA SER A 23 -1.75 2.82 12.10
C SER A 23 -1.29 1.71 11.15
N VAL A 24 -0.71 2.04 9.99
CA VAL A 24 -0.09 1.06 9.07
C VAL A 24 1.10 0.35 9.73
N ILE A 25 1.95 1.09 10.44
CA ILE A 25 3.08 0.50 11.16
C ILE A 25 2.57 -0.50 12.19
N LEU A 26 1.56 -0.13 13.00
CA LEU A 26 0.99 -1.03 13.99
C LEU A 26 0.39 -2.29 13.33
N LEU A 27 -0.34 -2.13 12.21
CA LEU A 27 -0.92 -3.23 11.44
C LEU A 27 0.17 -4.23 11.01
N HIS A 28 1.29 -3.75 10.49
CA HIS A 28 2.39 -4.62 10.05
C HIS A 28 3.15 -5.29 11.20
N VAL A 29 3.14 -4.70 12.40
CA VAL A 29 3.70 -5.32 13.60
C VAL A 29 2.77 -6.40 14.15
N THR A 30 1.45 -6.17 14.11
CA THR A 30 0.45 -7.11 14.65
C THR A 30 0.13 -8.26 13.69
N ALA A 31 0.13 -8.03 12.38
CA ALA A 31 -0.26 -9.05 11.40
C ALA A 31 0.56 -10.35 11.47
N PRO A 32 1.91 -10.34 11.61
CA PRO A 32 2.71 -11.56 11.73
C PRO A 32 2.39 -12.39 12.98
N LEU A 33 1.91 -11.76 14.06
CA LEU A 33 1.51 -12.44 15.29
C LEU A 33 0.22 -13.25 15.07
N LEU A 34 -0.71 -12.76 14.23
CA LEU A 34 -1.93 -13.47 13.87
C LEU A 34 -1.67 -14.76 13.09
N TYR A 35 -0.70 -14.73 12.16
CA TYR A 35 -0.36 -15.89 11.34
C TYR A 35 0.41 -16.99 12.09
N LYS A 36 0.83 -16.74 13.34
CA LYS A 36 1.54 -17.71 14.21
C LYS A 36 0.63 -18.31 15.28
N PHE A 37 -0.66 -18.47 14.98
CA PHE A 37 -1.70 -18.94 15.89
C PHE A 37 -1.38 -20.26 16.63
N THR A 38 -0.53 -21.13 16.07
CA THR A 38 -0.14 -22.41 16.68
C THR A 38 0.92 -22.31 17.78
N LYS A 39 1.60 -21.16 17.94
CA LYS A 39 2.75 -21.00 18.87
C LYS A 39 2.51 -20.06 20.05
N PHE A 40 1.38 -19.37 20.15
CA PHE A 40 1.11 -18.39 21.19
C PHE A 40 -0.16 -18.71 22.00
N SER A 41 -0.18 -18.33 23.28
CA SER A 41 -1.36 -18.45 24.13
C SER A 41 -2.53 -17.62 23.58
N GLY A 42 -3.77 -18.05 23.83
CA GLY A 42 -4.97 -17.39 23.29
C GLY A 42 -5.09 -15.89 23.63
N ALA A 43 -4.53 -15.45 24.76
CA ALA A 43 -4.54 -14.05 25.18
C ALA A 43 -3.68 -13.13 24.27
N ASN A 44 -2.52 -13.62 23.82
CA ASN A 44 -1.64 -12.87 22.93
C ASN A 44 -2.25 -12.72 21.53
N TRP A 45 -2.89 -13.78 21.04
CA TRP A 45 -3.60 -13.75 19.78
C TRP A 45 -4.80 -12.79 19.82
N LEU A 46 -5.59 -12.81 20.90
CA LEU A 46 -6.72 -11.89 21.06
C LEU A 46 -6.27 -10.44 21.08
N THR A 47 -5.19 -10.14 21.80
CA THR A 47 -4.60 -8.80 21.86
C THR A 47 -4.11 -8.34 20.49
N ALA A 48 -3.39 -9.19 19.77
CA ALA A 48 -2.94 -8.89 18.40
C ALA A 48 -4.13 -8.64 17.45
N ASN A 49 -5.20 -9.41 17.57
CA ASN A 49 -6.38 -9.29 16.72
C ASN A 49 -7.18 -8.02 17.02
N PHE A 50 -7.26 -7.64 18.29
CA PHE A 50 -7.85 -6.38 18.71
C PHE A 50 -7.12 -5.19 18.10
N PHE A 51 -5.79 -5.11 18.26
CA PHE A 51 -5.00 -4.03 17.68
C PHE A 51 -5.03 -4.03 16.16
N ASP A 52 -4.91 -5.20 15.51
CA ASP A 52 -5.01 -5.32 14.05
C ASP A 52 -6.34 -4.76 13.53
N SER A 53 -7.45 -5.16 14.16
CA SER A 53 -8.80 -4.69 13.79
C SER A 53 -8.97 -3.19 14.00
N LEU A 54 -8.40 -2.65 15.09
CA LEU A 54 -8.48 -1.22 15.40
C LEU A 54 -7.80 -0.36 14.35
N VAL A 55 -6.70 -0.79 13.74
CA VAL A 55 -5.92 0.05 12.82
C VAL A 55 -6.23 -0.19 11.34
N ARG A 56 -7.14 -1.11 11.01
CA ARG A 56 -7.54 -1.42 9.61
C ARG A 56 -8.11 -0.23 8.84
N PHE A 57 -8.58 0.80 9.51
CA PHE A 57 -9.06 2.04 8.86
C PHE A 57 -7.95 2.81 8.14
N CYS A 58 -6.67 2.50 8.39
CA CYS A 58 -5.53 3.25 7.85
C CYS A 58 -5.51 3.27 6.32
N VAL A 59 -5.84 2.16 5.66
CA VAL A 59 -5.86 2.04 4.19
C VAL A 59 -6.99 2.88 3.58
N PRO A 60 -8.27 2.74 4.02
CA PRO A 60 -9.36 3.61 3.56
C PRO A 60 -9.05 5.11 3.71
N ILE A 61 -8.40 5.52 4.80
CA ILE A 61 -8.03 6.93 5.00
C ILE A 61 -7.09 7.42 3.89
N PHE A 62 -6.06 6.66 3.53
CA PHE A 62 -5.17 7.05 2.43
C PHE A 62 -5.91 7.19 1.10
N VAL A 63 -6.88 6.31 0.85
CA VAL A 63 -7.76 6.37 -0.33
C VAL A 63 -8.61 7.65 -0.30
N MET A 64 -9.23 7.97 0.83
CA MET A 64 -10.06 9.18 0.98
C MET A 64 -9.25 10.47 0.80
N ILE A 65 -8.06 10.54 1.40
CA ILE A 65 -7.15 11.69 1.25
C ILE A 65 -6.73 11.86 -0.21
N THR A 66 -6.49 10.74 -0.90
CA THR A 66 -6.19 10.73 -2.34
C THR A 66 -7.37 11.25 -3.14
N GLY A 67 -8.59 10.76 -2.88
CA GLY A 67 -9.81 11.23 -3.55
C GLY A 67 -10.06 12.73 -3.33
N ALA A 68 -10.02 13.19 -2.08
CA ALA A 68 -10.28 14.59 -1.72
C ALA A 68 -9.34 15.58 -2.43
N LEU A 69 -8.09 15.20 -2.68
CA LEU A 69 -7.11 16.06 -3.34
C LEU A 69 -7.14 16.03 -4.87
N LEU A 70 -7.80 15.02 -5.46
CA LEU A 70 -7.69 14.71 -6.89
C LEU A 70 -9.01 14.88 -7.64
N LEU A 71 -10.15 14.56 -7.01
CA LEU A 71 -11.48 14.77 -7.60
C LEU A 71 -11.79 16.23 -7.96
N PRO A 72 -11.45 17.27 -7.18
CA PRO A 72 -11.85 18.63 -7.51
C PRO A 72 -10.99 19.31 -8.59
N LYS A 73 -10.06 18.60 -9.23
CA LYS A 73 -9.06 19.20 -10.14
C LYS A 73 -9.23 18.71 -11.57
N ASN A 74 -9.42 19.67 -12.48
CA ASN A 74 -9.41 19.42 -13.92
C ASN A 74 -7.97 19.18 -14.40
N PHE A 75 -7.60 17.92 -14.64
CA PHE A 75 -6.30 17.56 -15.19
C PHE A 75 -6.41 17.10 -16.65
N LYS A 76 -5.36 17.35 -17.45
CA LYS A 76 -5.18 16.63 -18.72
C LYS A 76 -4.85 15.17 -18.41
N LEU A 77 -5.69 14.25 -18.87
CA LEU A 77 -5.65 12.81 -18.56
C LEU A 77 -4.26 12.18 -18.70
N ASN A 78 -3.57 12.47 -19.81
CA ASN A 78 -2.23 11.95 -20.10
C ASN A 78 -1.15 12.45 -19.13
N ASP A 79 -1.16 13.74 -18.79
CA ASP A 79 -0.17 14.32 -17.88
C ASP A 79 -0.39 13.87 -16.43
N TYR A 80 -1.65 13.64 -16.06
CA TYR A 80 -2.06 13.13 -14.76
C TYR A 80 -1.58 11.70 -14.53
N LEU A 81 -1.88 10.79 -15.49
CA LEU A 81 -1.52 9.39 -15.37
C LEU A 81 0.00 9.19 -15.42
N LYS A 82 0.69 9.83 -16.38
CA LYS A 82 2.14 9.67 -16.55
C LYS A 82 2.93 10.02 -15.29
N LYS A 83 2.61 11.13 -14.64
CA LYS A 83 3.30 11.57 -13.40
C LYS A 83 3.08 10.62 -12.21
N ARG A 84 1.92 9.97 -12.15
CA ARG A 84 1.54 9.13 -11.00
C ARG A 84 1.95 7.69 -11.17
N VAL A 85 1.75 7.15 -12.38
CA VAL A 85 2.22 5.83 -12.76
C VAL A 85 3.73 5.75 -12.61
N ALA A 86 4.47 6.78 -13.05
CA ALA A 86 5.92 6.87 -12.81
C ALA A 86 6.29 6.78 -11.32
N LYS A 87 5.59 7.51 -10.45
CA LYS A 87 5.82 7.49 -9.00
C LYS A 87 5.55 6.13 -8.35
N ILE A 88 4.74 5.27 -8.97
CA ILE A 88 4.48 3.90 -8.50
C ILE A 88 5.49 2.93 -9.11
N ILE A 89 5.69 2.99 -10.42
CA ILE A 89 6.52 2.04 -11.17
C ILE A 89 7.98 2.16 -10.74
N TYR A 90 8.53 3.37 -10.52
CA TYR A 90 9.94 3.50 -10.13
C TYR A 90 10.25 2.83 -8.78
N PRO A 91 9.53 3.12 -7.67
CA PRO A 91 9.73 2.39 -6.43
C PRO A 91 9.43 0.90 -6.56
N PHE A 92 8.39 0.52 -7.31
CA PHE A 92 8.02 -0.87 -7.49
C PHE A 92 9.13 -1.68 -8.18
N LEU A 93 9.65 -1.17 -9.29
CA LEU A 93 10.72 -1.81 -10.04
C LEU A 93 12.02 -1.88 -9.21
N PHE A 94 12.32 -0.81 -8.48
CA PHE A 94 13.45 -0.77 -7.55
C PHE A 94 13.33 -1.85 -6.45
N TRP A 95 12.17 -1.97 -5.81
CA TRP A 95 12.00 -2.97 -4.76
C TRP A 95 11.99 -4.40 -5.32
N ILE A 96 11.44 -4.62 -6.51
CA ILE A 96 11.49 -5.93 -7.18
C ILE A 96 12.93 -6.37 -7.41
N THR A 97 13.79 -5.49 -7.93
CA THR A 97 15.19 -5.84 -8.19
C THR A 97 15.91 -6.16 -6.89
N VAL A 98 15.71 -5.37 -5.84
CA VAL A 98 16.27 -5.63 -4.50
C VAL A 98 15.81 -6.99 -3.94
N TYR A 99 14.51 -7.30 -4.00
CA TYR A 99 13.99 -8.59 -3.54
C TYR A 99 14.53 -9.76 -4.37
N SER A 100 14.61 -9.60 -5.69
CA SER A 100 15.15 -10.63 -6.58
C SER A 100 16.62 -10.90 -6.30
N LEU A 101 17.42 -9.86 -6.03
CA LEU A 101 18.82 -10.01 -5.63
C LEU A 101 18.94 -10.67 -4.26
N HIS A 102 18.12 -10.27 -3.29
CA HIS A 102 18.13 -10.88 -1.97
C HIS A 102 17.82 -12.38 -2.02
N ILE A 103 16.82 -12.80 -2.82
CA ILE A 103 16.54 -14.22 -3.02
C ILE A 103 17.75 -14.91 -3.67
N LEU A 104 18.31 -14.34 -4.73
CA LEU A 104 19.46 -14.92 -5.45
C LEU A 104 20.71 -15.11 -4.57
N PHE A 105 20.99 -14.17 -3.66
CA PHE A 105 22.17 -14.24 -2.80
C PHE A 105 21.97 -15.06 -1.52
N PHE A 106 20.76 -15.06 -0.94
CA PHE A 106 20.51 -15.65 0.39
C PHE A 106 19.68 -16.93 0.37
N LEU A 107 18.87 -17.16 -0.66
CA LEU A 107 18.02 -18.35 -0.81
C LEU A 107 18.48 -19.12 -2.04
N LYS A 108 19.32 -20.15 -1.84
CA LYS A 108 19.85 -21.05 -2.88
C LYS A 108 18.80 -21.93 -3.57
N ASP A 109 17.53 -21.54 -3.56
CA ASP A 109 16.48 -22.26 -4.27
C ASP A 109 16.23 -21.60 -5.62
N GLY A 110 16.21 -22.43 -6.67
CA GLY A 110 16.05 -22.15 -8.11
C GLY A 110 15.60 -20.76 -8.56
N PHE A 111 16.20 -20.30 -9.65
CA PHE A 111 15.91 -19.05 -10.36
C PHE A 111 14.50 -19.05 -10.97
N ASP A 112 13.47 -18.99 -10.16
CA ASP A 112 12.13 -18.65 -10.61
C ASP A 112 12.07 -17.13 -10.75
N LEU A 113 11.87 -16.65 -11.98
CA LEU A 113 11.68 -15.23 -12.28
C LEU A 113 10.56 -14.65 -11.39
N PRO A 114 10.88 -13.86 -10.35
CA PRO A 114 9.89 -13.42 -9.38
C PRO A 114 8.86 -12.49 -10.02
N PHE A 115 9.22 -11.85 -11.14
CA PHE A 115 8.33 -10.96 -11.89
C PHE A 115 7.06 -11.66 -12.42
N LEU A 116 7.19 -12.83 -13.06
CA LEU A 116 6.04 -13.58 -13.61
C LEU A 116 5.21 -14.23 -12.50
N LYS A 117 5.87 -14.70 -11.43
CA LYS A 117 5.21 -15.27 -10.24
C LYS A 117 4.54 -14.21 -9.37
N MET A 118 5.00 -12.95 -9.38
CA MET A 118 4.36 -11.82 -8.70
C MET A 118 3.19 -11.24 -9.49
N LEU A 119 3.19 -11.35 -10.82
CA LEU A 119 2.07 -10.90 -11.65
C LEU A 119 0.87 -11.87 -11.58
N THR A 120 1.15 -13.13 -11.28
CA THR A 120 0.13 -14.15 -11.05
C THR A 120 -0.27 -14.18 -9.58
N ILE A 121 -1.57 -14.06 -9.28
CA ILE A 121 -2.14 -14.30 -7.94
C ILE A 121 -2.15 -15.82 -7.72
N SER A 122 -1.00 -16.47 -7.87
CA SER A 122 -0.85 -17.90 -7.65
C SER A 122 -0.34 -18.07 -6.22
N GLU A 123 -1.20 -18.59 -5.36
CA GLU A 123 -0.79 -19.17 -4.08
C GLU A 123 0.16 -20.34 -4.38
N SER A 124 1.44 -20.02 -4.55
CA SER A 124 2.48 -21.03 -4.53
C SER A 124 2.48 -21.63 -3.12
N ASN A 125 2.00 -22.87 -3.00
CA ASN A 125 1.98 -23.72 -1.80
C ASN A 125 3.31 -23.78 -1.02
N ASN A 126 4.41 -23.33 -1.62
CA ASN A 126 5.70 -23.19 -0.97
C ASN A 126 5.96 -21.73 -0.58
N GLY A 127 5.46 -21.33 0.60
CA GLY A 127 6.14 -20.42 1.56
C GLY A 127 6.50 -18.99 1.15
N ASN A 128 6.39 -18.59 -0.10
CA ASN A 128 6.86 -17.28 -0.57
C ASN A 128 5.77 -16.23 -0.36
N LYS A 129 5.71 -15.71 0.88
CA LYS A 129 4.84 -14.63 1.37
C LYS A 129 5.10 -13.25 0.73
N THR A 130 5.77 -13.20 -0.42
CA THR A 130 6.17 -11.94 -1.06
C THR A 130 4.98 -11.21 -1.70
N THR A 131 3.92 -11.93 -2.09
CA THR A 131 2.75 -11.35 -2.78
C THR A 131 1.90 -10.43 -1.89
N TYR A 132 1.87 -10.65 -0.57
CA TYR A 132 1.06 -9.84 0.36
C TYR A 132 1.55 -8.40 0.49
N HIS A 133 2.86 -8.16 0.34
CA HIS A 133 3.44 -6.83 0.51
C HIS A 133 3.04 -5.85 -0.61
N PHE A 134 2.67 -6.35 -1.79
CA PHE A 134 2.39 -5.52 -2.96
C PHE A 134 0.90 -5.28 -3.22
N TRP A 135 0.01 -5.84 -2.38
CA TRP A 135 -1.45 -5.67 -2.53
C TRP A 135 -1.86 -4.20 -2.65
N TYR A 136 -1.26 -3.32 -1.83
CA TYR A 136 -1.55 -1.88 -1.84
C TYR A 136 -1.23 -1.22 -3.19
N ILE A 137 -0.21 -1.71 -3.90
CA ILE A 137 0.19 -1.17 -5.22
C ILE A 137 -0.87 -1.49 -6.27
N TYR A 138 -1.39 -2.73 -6.30
CA TYR A 138 -2.47 -3.08 -7.23
C TYR A 138 -3.73 -2.25 -6.95
N MET A 139 -4.07 -2.07 -5.68
CA MET A 139 -5.21 -1.28 -5.24
C MET A 139 -5.09 0.20 -5.67
N ILE A 140 -3.93 0.84 -5.47
CA ILE A 140 -3.76 2.26 -5.85
C ILE A 140 -3.75 2.47 -7.37
N ILE A 141 -3.27 1.50 -8.15
CA ILE A 141 -3.31 1.55 -9.62
C ILE A 141 -4.76 1.61 -10.10
N ILE A 142 -5.63 0.75 -9.57
CA ILE A 142 -7.07 0.74 -9.90
C ILE A 142 -7.71 2.08 -9.56
N ILE A 143 -7.44 2.62 -8.36
CA ILE A 143 -7.98 3.93 -7.95
C ILE A 143 -7.54 5.04 -8.90
N TYR A 144 -6.26 5.09 -9.28
CA TYR A 144 -5.77 6.12 -10.18
C TYR A 144 -6.38 6.07 -11.58
N LEU A 145 -6.77 4.88 -12.05
CA LEU A 145 -7.52 4.71 -13.29
C LEU A 145 -8.99 5.15 -13.16
N LEU A 146 -9.60 4.97 -11.99
CA LEU A 146 -11.00 5.35 -11.75
C LEU A 146 -11.19 6.87 -11.53
N ILE A 147 -10.22 7.56 -10.95
CA ILE A 147 -10.31 9.01 -10.68
C ILE A 147 -10.75 9.84 -11.90
N PRO A 148 -10.14 9.72 -13.09
CA PRO A 148 -10.56 10.52 -14.26
C PRO A 148 -11.92 10.13 -14.87
N ILE A 149 -12.52 9.03 -14.41
CA ILE A 149 -13.88 8.62 -14.83
C ILE A 149 -14.92 9.25 -13.90
N ILE A 150 -14.57 9.46 -12.63
CA ILE A 150 -15.47 9.91 -11.57
C ILE A 150 -15.45 11.44 -11.41
N GLY A 151 -14.29 12.07 -11.61
CA GLY A 151 -14.10 13.53 -11.55
C GLY A 151 -13.82 14.12 -12.93
#